data_AF-A0A535NT12-F1
#
_entry.id   AF-A0A535NT12-F1
#
_cell.length_a   1.000
_cell.length_b   1.000
_cell.length_c   1.000
_cell.angle_alpha   90.00
_cell.angle_beta   90.00
_cell.angle_gamma   90.00
#
_symmetry.space_group_name_H-M   'P 1'
#
loop_
_entity.id
_entity.type
_entity.pdbx_description
1 polymer ?
#
loop_
_entity_poly.entity_id
_entity_poly.type
_entity_poly.pdbx_seq_one_letter_code
_entity_poly.pdbx_strand_id
1 'polypeptide(L)' 'MSEVIDEDVNVLFIEDDPAVAEMYKLKLELDGYRVTVAKSGEEGLD' A
#
# COMPACT_ATOMS: atom_id res chain seq x y z
N MET A 1 -6.50 23.36 -19.50
CA MET A 1 -6.47 22.68 -18.19
C MET A 1 -6.55 21.21 -18.50
N SER A 2 -5.46 20.47 -18.34
CA SER A 2 -5.49 19.00 -18.43
C SER A 2 -6.12 18.46 -17.15
N GLU A 3 -7.12 17.59 -17.27
CA GLU A 3 -7.58 16.78 -16.15
C GLU A 3 -6.38 16.02 -15.58
N VAL A 4 -6.14 16.19 -14.28
CA VAL A 4 -5.29 15.28 -13.53
C VAL A 4 -6.14 14.03 -13.36
N ILE A 5 -5.82 12.98 -14.12
CA ILE A 5 -6.40 11.66 -13.87
C ILE A 5 -5.78 11.24 -12.54
N ASP A 6 -6.56 11.32 -11.46
CA ASP A 6 -6.19 10.76 -10.17
C ASP A 6 -6.33 9.23 -10.33
N GLU A 7 -5.35 8.61 -11.00
CA GLU A 7 -5.33 7.17 -11.14
C GLU A 7 -5.13 6.58 -9.74
N ASP A 8 -6.14 5.86 -9.26
CA ASP A 8 -6.08 5.14 -8.00
C ASP A 8 -4.91 4.14 -8.02
N VAL A 9 -3.76 4.53 -7.47
CA VAL A 9 -2.57 3.70 -7.42
C VAL A 9 -2.73 2.66 -6.30
N ASN A 10 -2.74 1.39 -6.69
CA ASN A 10 -2.77 0.26 -5.77
C ASN A 10 -1.34 -0.17 -5.42
N VAL A 11 -1.04 -0.26 -4.12
CA VAL A 11 0.26 -0.63 -3.57
C VAL A 11 0.14 -1.93 -2.78
N LEU A 12 0.97 -2.91 -3.13
CA LEU A 12 1.21 -4.10 -2.30
C LEU A 12 2.45 -3.85 -1.45
N PHE A 13 2.29 -3.84 -0.14
CA PHE A 13 3.36 -3.62 0.83
C PHE A 13 3.71 -4.95 1.53
N ILE A 14 4.94 -5.44 1.33
CA ILE A 14 5.43 -6.67 1.94
C ILE A 14 6.27 -6.34 3.17
N GLU A 15 5.80 -6.72 4.35
CA GLU A 15 6.45 -6.42 5.64
C GLU A 15 6.06 -7.46 6.69
N ASP A 16 7.03 -8.06 7.37
CA ASP A 16 6.83 -9.15 8.32
C ASP A 16 6.56 -8.68 9.75
N ASP A 17 6.99 -7.46 10.12
CA ASP A 17 6.65 -6.85 11.40
C ASP A 17 5.27 -6.15 11.35
N PRO A 18 4.27 -6.59 12.14
CA PRO A 18 2.91 -6.05 12.07
C PRO A 18 2.81 -4.57 12.49
N ALA A 19 3.67 -4.09 13.40
CA ALA A 19 3.66 -2.71 13.85
C ALA A 19 4.24 -1.79 12.76
N VAL A 20 5.29 -2.23 12.07
CA VAL A 20 5.87 -1.52 10.93
C VAL A 20 4.88 -1.50 9.76
N ALA A 21 4.24 -2.64 9.48
CA ALA A 21 3.24 -2.77 8.42
C ALA A 21 2.06 -1.81 8.61
N GLU A 22 1.51 -1.72 9.83
CA GLU A 22 0.41 -0.80 10.15
C GLU A 22 0.82 0.68 10.00
N MET A 23 2.00 1.04 10.50
CA MET A 23 2.53 2.41 10.39
C MET A 23 2.67 2.84 8.92
N TYR A 24 3.27 2.00 8.08
CA TYR A 24 3.47 2.32 6.66
C TYR A 24 2.18 2.28 5.84
N LYS A 25 1.28 1.34 6.13
CA LYS A 25 -0.05 1.33 5.53
C LYS A 25 -0.76 2.66 5.77
N LEU A 26 -0.83 3.12 7.02
CA LEU A 26 -1.45 4.40 7.36
C LEU A 26 -0.79 5.57 6.62
N LYS A 27 0.55 5.60 6.57
CA LYS A 27 1.28 6.67 5.88
C LYS A 27 0.95 6.72 4.39
N LEU A 28 0.93 5.57 3.72
CA LEU A 28 0.65 5.46 2.30
C LEU A 28 -0.82 5.77 1.99
N GLU A 29 -1.76 5.33 2.82
CA GLU A 29 -3.18 5.67 2.68
C GLU A 29 -3.41 7.20 2.83
N LEU A 30 -2.71 7.85 3.77
CA LEU A 30 -2.73 9.32 3.91
C LEU A 30 -2.14 10.05 2.70
N ASP A 31 -1.22 9.42 1.98
CA ASP A 31 -0.62 9.94 0.75
C ASP A 31 -1.49 9.64 -0.49
N GLY A 32 -2.66 9.00 -0.33
CA GLY A 32 -3.66 8.78 -1.38
C GLY A 32 -3.60 7.40 -2.03
N TYR A 33 -2.75 6.48 -1.55
CA TYR A 33 -2.63 5.13 -2.11
C TYR A 33 -3.69 4.18 -1.55
N ARG A 34 -4.09 3.20 -2.35
CA ARG A 34 -4.82 2.02 -1.87
C ARG A 34 -3.83 0.93 -1.51
N VAL A 35 -3.76 0.54 -0.24
CA VAL A 35 -2.67 -0.31 0.26
C VAL A 35 -3.18 -1.67 0.74
N THR A 36 -2.63 -2.73 0.16
CA THR A 36 -2.74 -4.11 0.66
C THR A 36 -1.43 -4.49 1.32
N VAL A 37 -1.51 -5.10 2.50
CA VAL A 37 -0.34 -5.60 3.23
C VAL A 37 -0.27 -7.11 3.08
N ALA A 38 0.93 -7.63 2.87
CA ALA A 38 1.21 -9.05 2.98
C ALA A 38 2.43 -9.28 3.88
N LYS A 39 2.39 -10.32 4.72
CA LYS A 39 3.46 -10.60 5.70
C LYS A 39 4.70 -11.27 5.10
N SER A 40 4.62 -11.72 3.85
CA SER A 40 5.69 -12.42 3.15
C SER A 40 5.54 -12.29 1.63
N GLY A 41 6.60 -12.63 0.90
CA GLY A 41 6.54 -12.66 -0.56
C GLY A 41 5.57 -13.71 -1.12
N GLU A 42 5.39 -14.84 -0.43
CA GLU A 42 4.41 -15.86 -0.81
C GLU A 42 2.98 -15.31 -0.67
N GLU A 43 2.66 -14.68 0.46
CA GLU A 43 1.35 -14.06 0.69
C GLU A 43 1.07 -12.89 -0.28
N GLY A 44 2.11 -12.21 -0.77
CA GLY A 44 1.95 -11.15 -1.77
C GLY A 44 1.74 -11.64 -3.21
N LEU A 45 1.95 -12.92 -3.48
CA LEU A 45 1.77 -13.52 -4.81
C LEU A 45 0.42 -14.22 -4.98
N ASP A 46 -0.21 -14.63 -3.87
CA ASP A 46 -1.54 -15.25 -3.83
C ASP A 46 -2.68 -14.22 -4.00
#